data_AF-Q1PV89-F1
#
_entry.id   AF-Q1PV89-F1
#
_cell.length_a   1.000
_cell.length_b   1.000
_cell.length_c   1.000
_cell.angle_alpha   90.00
_cell.angle_beta   90.00
_cell.angle_gamma   90.00
#
_symmetry.space_group_name_H-M   'P 1'
#
loop_
_entity.id
_entity.type
_entity.pdbx_description
1 polymer ?
#
loop_
_entity_poly.entity_id
_entity_poly.type
_entity_poly.pdbx_seq_one_letter_code
_entity_poly.pdbx_strand_id
1 'polypeptide(L)'
;MKDYTKNKRPDMLEPFFPNEMFRYIIVGCFLVVLDLLAVLFFPLPFNPVNKPEHIPWFFIPVYLLKKCIHNEFVFIFILVASALFFIFLPFIFRGKRRHDTKQS
;
A
#
# COMPACT_ATOMS: atom_id res chain seq x y z
N MET A 1 -0.90 -9.98 -11.15
CA MET A 1 -2.23 -10.50 -11.52
C MET A 1 -2.51 -11.73 -10.67
N LYS A 2 -3.59 -11.74 -9.88
CA LYS A 2 -3.94 -12.91 -9.04
C LYS A 2 -4.44 -14.00 -9.98
N ASP A 3 -3.88 -15.19 -9.88
CA ASP A 3 -4.27 -16.30 -10.74
C ASP A 3 -5.56 -16.93 -10.17
N TYR A 4 -6.69 -16.53 -10.76
CA TYR A 4 -8.02 -16.98 -10.37
C TYR A 4 -8.25 -18.46 -10.69
N THR A 5 -7.44 -19.04 -11.59
CA THR A 5 -7.52 -20.46 -12.01
C THR A 5 -7.02 -21.42 -10.92
N LYS A 6 -6.31 -20.91 -9.91
CA LYS A 6 -5.68 -21.75 -8.90
C LYS A 6 -6.72 -22.50 -8.07
N ASN A 7 -6.75 -23.82 -8.20
CA ASN A 7 -7.67 -24.76 -7.54
C ASN A 7 -9.14 -24.70 -7.99
N LYS A 8 -9.44 -23.97 -9.07
CA LYS A 8 -10.78 -23.93 -9.67
C LYS A 8 -10.73 -24.62 -11.03
N ARG A 9 -11.71 -25.49 -11.29
CA ARG A 9 -11.92 -26.01 -12.64
C ARG A 9 -12.36 -24.83 -13.54
N PRO A 10 -12.04 -24.85 -14.85
CA PRO A 10 -12.32 -23.71 -15.74
C PRO A 10 -13.80 -23.29 -15.78
N ASP A 11 -14.72 -24.21 -15.47
CA ASP A 11 -16.16 -24.03 -15.30
C ASP A 11 -16.58 -23.30 -14.01
N MET A 12 -15.70 -23.22 -13.00
CA MET A 12 -15.95 -22.50 -11.73
C MET A 12 -15.33 -21.09 -11.69
N LEU A 13 -14.76 -20.65 -12.80
CA LEU A 13 -14.19 -19.32 -12.93
C LEU A 13 -15.26 -18.38 -13.44
N GLU A 14 -15.58 -17.38 -12.62
CA GLU A 14 -16.33 -16.24 -13.13
C GLU A 14 -15.49 -15.53 -14.19
N PRO A 15 -16.10 -15.15 -15.32
CA PRO A 15 -15.38 -14.46 -16.37
C PRO A 15 -14.93 -13.09 -15.84
N PHE A 16 -13.66 -12.74 -16.14
CA PHE A 16 -13.09 -11.45 -15.76
C PHE A 16 -13.95 -10.27 -16.24
N PHE A 17 -14.47 -10.40 -17.46
CA PHE A 17 -15.48 -9.50 -17.99
C PHE A 17 -16.88 -10.13 -17.85
N PRO A 18 -17.88 -9.39 -17.36
CA PRO A 18 -17.82 -8.01 -16.91
C PRO A 18 -17.53 -7.85 -15.41
N ASN A 19 -17.47 -8.96 -14.64
CA ASN A 19 -17.59 -8.91 -13.18
C ASN A 19 -16.44 -8.19 -12.47
N GLU A 20 -15.18 -8.59 -12.73
CA GLU A 20 -14.03 -7.94 -12.09
C GLU A 20 -13.81 -6.52 -12.64
N MET A 21 -14.12 -6.28 -13.92
CA MET A 21 -14.12 -4.93 -14.50
C MET A 21 -15.06 -3.99 -13.73
N PHE A 22 -16.32 -4.38 -13.49
CA PHE A 22 -17.26 -3.57 -12.71
C PHE A 22 -16.78 -3.36 -11.28
N ARG A 23 -16.17 -4.39 -10.66
CA ARG A 23 -15.62 -4.26 -9.32
C ARG A 23 -14.50 -3.20 -9.25
N TYR A 24 -13.58 -3.20 -10.22
CA TYR A 24 -12.54 -2.17 -10.28
C TYR A 24 -13.11 -0.78 -10.54
N ILE A 25 -14.13 -0.66 -11.39
CA ILE A 25 -14.81 0.62 -11.65
C ILE A 25 -15.48 1.14 -10.38
N ILE A 26 -16.21 0.30 -9.64
CA ILE A 26 -16.88 0.70 -8.40
C ILE A 26 -15.86 1.16 -7.36
N VAL A 27 -14.79 0.37 -7.15
CA VAL A 27 -13.71 0.74 -6.21
C VAL A 27 -13.00 2.02 -6.65
N GLY A 28 -12.73 2.16 -7.96
CA GLY A 28 -12.11 3.36 -8.53
C GLY A 28 -12.97 4.60 -8.32
N CYS A 29 -14.26 4.54 -8.65
CA CYS A 29 -15.20 5.63 -8.41
C CYS A 29 -15.29 6.00 -6.93
N PHE A 30 -15.32 5.01 -6.04
CA PHE A 30 -15.33 5.26 -4.60
C PHE A 30 -14.06 5.99 -4.14
N LEU A 31 -12.88 5.59 -4.62
CA LEU A 31 -11.62 6.26 -4.31
C LEU A 31 -11.59 7.71 -4.82
N VAL A 32 -12.09 7.95 -6.03
CA VAL A 32 -12.18 9.32 -6.59
C VAL A 32 -13.10 10.20 -5.75
N VAL A 33 -14.26 9.68 -5.33
CA VAL A 33 -15.18 10.42 -4.46
C VAL A 33 -14.52 10.73 -3.11
N LEU A 34 -13.83 9.77 -2.50
CA LEU A 34 -13.09 10.02 -1.27
C LEU A 34 -12.00 11.09 -1.44
N ASP A 35 -11.27 11.08 -2.55
CA ASP A 35 -10.24 12.08 -2.84
C ASP A 35 -10.85 13.48 -3.01
N LEU A 36 -11.96 13.59 -3.75
CA LEU A 36 -12.69 14.86 -3.90
C LEU A 36 -13.21 15.39 -2.56
N LEU A 37 -13.75 14.52 -1.70
CA LEU A 37 -14.18 14.90 -0.35
C LEU A 37 -12.99 15.35 0.49
N ALA A 38 -11.85 14.64 0.41
CA ALA A 38 -10.64 15.02 1.12
C ALA A 38 -10.15 16.42 0.70
N VAL A 39 -10.13 16.71 -0.61
CA VAL A 39 -9.75 18.04 -1.12
C VAL A 39 -10.72 19.12 -0.68
N LEU A 40 -12.03 18.84 -0.68
CA LEU A 40 -13.06 19.80 -0.29
C LEU A 40 -13.02 20.14 1.21
N PHE A 41 -12.85 19.13 2.08
CA PHE A 41 -12.87 19.30 3.53
C PHE A 41 -11.51 19.62 4.15
N PHE A 42 -10.41 19.24 3.47
CA PHE A 42 -9.04 19.49 3.92
C PHE A 42 -8.24 20.20 2.82
N PRO A 43 -8.56 21.47 2.51
CA PRO A 43 -7.72 22.27 1.63
C PRO A 43 -6.34 22.39 2.28
N LEU A 44 -5.35 21.68 1.73
CA LEU A 44 -3.97 21.74 2.21
C LEU A 44 -3.48 23.20 2.09
N PRO A 45 -3.07 23.85 3.18
CA PRO A 45 -2.46 25.16 3.10
C PRO A 45 -1.06 24.98 2.51
N PHE A 46 -0.95 25.00 1.18
CA PHE A 46 0.34 24.95 0.50
C PHE A 46 0.98 26.34 0.56
N ASN A 47 1.71 26.59 1.65
CA ASN A 47 2.46 27.83 1.81
C ASN A 47 3.96 27.52 1.66
N PRO A 48 4.57 27.72 0.48
CA PRO A 48 5.94 27.27 0.20
C PRO A 48 7.02 28.05 0.98
N VAL A 49 6.63 29.16 1.62
CA VAL A 49 7.54 30.07 2.33
C VAL A 49 7.71 29.68 3.80
N ASN A 50 6.67 29.09 4.41
CA ASN A 50 6.68 28.76 5.83
C ASN A 50 6.89 27.26 6.01
N LYS A 51 7.83 26.91 6.91
CA LYS A 51 8.00 25.52 7.34
C LYS A 51 6.65 25.03 7.89
N PRO A 52 6.15 23.86 7.45
CA PRO A 52 4.84 23.39 7.90
C PRO A 52 4.86 23.28 9.42
N GLU A 53 3.88 23.91 10.08
CA GLU A 53 3.76 23.91 11.55
C GLU A 53 3.59 22.48 12.10
N HIS A 54 3.04 21.58 11.28
CA HIS A 54 2.69 20.22 11.66
C HIS A 54 3.23 19.20 10.66
N ILE A 55 3.76 18.10 11.20
CA ILE A 55 4.24 16.96 10.40
C ILE A 55 3.01 16.12 10.00
N PRO A 56 2.87 15.72 8.73
CA PRO A 56 1.78 14.86 8.30
C PRO A 56 1.75 13.54 9.08
N TRP A 57 0.54 13.06 9.40
CA TRP A 57 0.35 11.89 10.26
C TRP A 57 1.06 10.63 9.75
N PHE A 58 1.14 10.45 8.44
CA PHE A 58 1.82 9.31 7.81
C PHE A 58 3.35 9.35 7.92
N PHE A 59 3.93 10.52 8.23
CA PHE A 59 5.38 10.67 8.50
C PHE A 59 5.75 10.50 9.97
N ILE A 60 4.78 10.30 10.88
CA ILE A 60 5.04 10.10 12.31
C ILE A 60 6.05 8.97 12.58
N PRO A 61 5.95 7.78 11.95
CA PRO A 61 6.91 6.70 12.21
C PRO A 61 8.34 7.07 11.83
N VAL A 62 8.51 7.78 10.70
CA VAL A 62 9.82 8.24 10.21
C VAL A 62 10.39 9.32 11.14
N TYR A 63 9.53 10.22 11.63
CA TYR A 63 9.92 11.24 12.60
C TYR A 63 10.38 10.64 13.94
N LEU A 64 9.66 9.64 14.45
CA LEU A 64 10.05 8.91 15.66
C LEU A 64 11.39 8.17 15.46
N LEU A 65 11.58 7.52 14.31
CA LEU A 65 12.84 6.86 13.98
C LEU A 65 14.02 7.85 13.94
N LYS A 66 13.82 9.04 13.37
CA LYS A 66 14.83 10.10 13.36
C LYS A 66 15.20 10.57 14.77
N LYS A 67 14.26 10.62 15.71
CA LYS A 67 14.57 10.95 17.13
C LYS A 67 15.44 9.90 17.79
N CYS A 68 15.24 8.62 17.47
CA CYS A 68 16.03 7.55 18.05
C CYS A 68 17.45 7.49 17.47
N ILE A 69 17.63 7.86 16.20
CA ILE A 69 18.88 7.69 15.47
C ILE A 69 19.51 9.04 15.17
N HIS A 70 20.57 9.37 15.90
CA HIS A 70 21.24 10.67 15.81
C HIS A 70 22.22 10.76 14.63
N ASN A 71 22.67 9.61 14.09
CA ASN A 71 23.56 9.57 12.94
C ASN A 71 22.75 9.53 11.63
N GLU A 72 22.89 10.57 10.82
CA GLU A 72 22.15 10.73 9.56
C GLU A 72 22.44 9.61 8.56
N PHE A 73 23.68 9.14 8.46
CA PHE A 73 24.05 8.04 7.56
C PHE A 73 23.38 6.72 7.96
N VAL A 74 23.34 6.44 9.26
CA VAL A 74 22.68 5.24 9.79
C VAL A 74 21.18 5.31 9.58
N PHE A 75 20.58 6.49 9.78
CA PHE A 75 19.16 6.72 9.53
C PHE A 75 18.78 6.47 8.06
N ILE A 76 19.53 7.07 7.13
CA ILE A 76 19.30 6.87 5.69
C ILE A 76 19.50 5.40 5.31
N PHE A 77 20.56 4.76 5.82
CA PHE A 77 20.82 3.35 5.58
C PHE A 77 19.65 2.45 6.02
N ILE A 78 19.07 2.70 7.19
CA ILE A 78 17.92 1.92 7.69
C ILE A 78 16.68 2.12 6.82
N LEU A 79 16.40 3.36 6.38
CA LEU A 79 15.29 3.62 5.46
C LEU A 79 15.48 2.86 4.15
N VAL A 80 16.67 2.94 3.54
CA VAL A 80 16.98 2.22 2.29
C VAL A 80 16.90 0.71 2.50
N ALA A 81 17.47 0.18 3.58
CA ALA A 81 17.42 -1.24 3.90
C ALA A 81 15.99 -1.75 4.10
N SER A 82 15.13 -0.97 4.77
CA SER A 82 13.71 -1.32 4.94
C SER A 82 12.94 -1.33 3.62
N ALA A 83 13.17 -0.33 2.74
CA ALA A 83 12.57 -0.29 1.41
C ALA A 83 13.01 -1.51 0.58
N LEU A 84 14.31 -1.81 0.58
CA LEU A 84 14.85 -2.99 -0.08
C LEU A 84 14.24 -4.28 0.50
N PHE A 85 14.09 -4.38 1.82
CA PHE A 85 13.45 -5.53 2.45
C PHE A 85 12.02 -5.76 1.94
N PHE A 86 11.21 -4.70 1.79
CA PHE A 86 9.88 -4.81 1.20
C PHE A 86 9.91 -5.27 -0.27
N ILE A 87 10.89 -4.80 -1.05
CA ILE A 87 11.09 -5.24 -2.43
C ILE A 87 11.51 -6.72 -2.48
N PHE A 88 12.34 -7.16 -1.53
CA PHE A 88 12.82 -8.54 -1.44
C PHE A 88 11.85 -9.49 -0.74
N LEU A 89 10.83 -8.97 -0.06
CA LEU A 89 9.77 -9.74 0.60
C LEU A 89 9.17 -10.86 -0.27
N PRO A 90 8.74 -10.63 -1.53
CA PRO A 90 8.23 -11.70 -2.40
C PRO A 90 9.25 -12.82 -2.67
N PHE A 91 10.55 -12.54 -2.63
CA PHE A 91 11.61 -13.54 -2.84
C PHE A 91 11.85 -14.38 -1.59
N ILE A 92 11.77 -13.77 -0.41
CA ILE A 92 11.93 -14.44 0.89
C ILE A 92 10.73 -15.38 1.16
N PHE A 93 9.51 -14.92 0.88
CA PHE A 93 8.28 -15.67 1.15
C PHE A 93 7.92 -16.73 0.07
N ARG A 94 8.77 -16.97 -0.93
CA ARG A 94 8.56 -18.05 -1.92
C ARG A 94 8.52 -19.46 -1.31
N GLY A 95 9.00 -19.64 -0.08
CA GLY A 95 9.15 -20.95 0.57
C GLY A 95 7.91 -21.51 1.29
N LYS A 96 6.91 -20.69 1.65
CA LYS A 96 5.70 -21.20 2.34
C LYS A 96 4.60 -21.42 1.33
N ARG A 97 4.47 -22.66 0.89
CA ARG A 97 3.45 -23.17 -0.03
C ARG A 97 2.09 -22.52 0.26
N ARG A 98 1.45 -22.01 -0.80
CA ARG A 98 0.00 -21.72 -0.85
C ARG A 98 -0.78 -23.03 -0.65
N HIS A 99 -0.85 -23.51 0.59
CA HIS A 99 -1.53 -24.76 0.94
C HIS A 99 -2.33 -24.72 2.25
N ASP A 100 -2.54 -23.55 2.87
CA ASP A 100 -3.46 -23.43 4.01
C ASP A 100 -4.73 -22.67 3.61
N THR A 101 -5.53 -23.29 2.75
CA THR A 101 -6.99 -23.03 2.70
C THR A 101 -7.72 -24.25 2.17
N LYS A 102 -7.55 -25.39 2.86
CA LYS A 102 -8.52 -26.50 2.86
C LYS A 102 -8.36 -27.27 4.17
N GLN A 103 -9.18 -26.93 5.15
CA GLN A 103 -9.74 -27.87 6.12
C GLN A 103 -11.01 -27.24 6.71
N SER A 104 -12.11 -27.39 5.96
CA SER A 104 -13.48 -27.53 6.45
C SER A 104 -14.26 -28.32 5.41
#